data_AF-A0A1Q9B230-F1
#
_entry.id   AF-A0A1Q9B230-F1
#
_cell.length_a   1.000
_cell.length_b   1.000
_cell.length_c   1.000
_cell.angle_alpha   90.00
_cell.angle_beta   90.00
_cell.angle_gamma   90.00
#
_symmetry.space_group_name_H-M   'P 1'
#
loop_
_entity.id
_entity.type
_entity.pdbx_description
1 polymer ?
#
loop_
_entity_poly.entity_id
_entity_poly.type
_entity_poly.pdbx_seq_one_letter_code
_entity_poly.pdbx_strand_id
1 'polypeptide(L)'
;MMLAATLDAIPGIRSGRGRPRKRPAKLHADKAYDHRRCRFECRARSVVPRIARRGIETSQKLGRHRWVVERTFAWLNQFRRLAIRYERRSDIH
;
A
#
# COMPACT_ATOMS: atom_id res chain seq x y z
N MET A 1 12.40 -1.40 8.24
CA MET A 1 11.67 -2.01 7.08
C MET A 1 10.64 -1.02 6.58
N MET A 2 10.47 -0.91 5.25
CA MET A 2 9.64 0.11 4.62
C MET A 2 8.17 0.07 5.07
N LEU A 3 7.56 -1.12 5.18
CA LEU A 3 6.14 -1.25 5.55
C LEU A 3 5.82 -0.77 6.98
N ALA A 4 6.67 -1.11 7.95
CA ALA A 4 6.47 -0.74 9.35
C ALA A 4 6.50 0.79 9.52
N ALA A 5 7.52 1.44 8.94
CA ALA A 5 7.65 2.90 8.95
C ALA A 5 6.43 3.57 8.27
N THR A 6 5.96 3.03 7.14
CA THR A 6 4.77 3.54 6.47
C THR A 6 3.52 3.42 7.35
N LEU A 7 3.31 2.28 8.01
CA LEU A 7 2.17 2.11 8.92
C LEU A 7 2.24 3.04 10.12
N ASP A 8 3.45 3.34 10.62
CA ASP A 8 3.65 4.24 11.74
C ASP A 8 3.39 5.71 11.39
N ALA A 9 3.75 6.09 10.16
CA ALA A 9 3.55 7.42 9.60
C ALA A 9 2.08 7.73 9.23
N ILE A 10 1.17 6.74 9.27
CA ILE A 10 -0.25 6.99 8.96
C ILE A 10 -0.79 8.01 9.99
N PRO A 11 -1.27 9.18 9.53
CA PRO A 11 -1.85 10.16 10.43
C PRO A 11 -3.12 9.60 11.08
N GLY A 12 -3.50 10.17 12.23
CA GLY A 12 -4.75 9.80 12.88
C GLY A 12 -5.92 9.92 11.91
N ILE A 13 -6.69 8.85 11.76
CA ILE A 13 -7.84 8.83 10.87
C ILE A 13 -8.99 9.53 11.59
N ARG A 14 -9.59 10.52 10.93
CA ARG A 14 -10.79 11.19 11.45
C ARG A 14 -11.88 10.14 11.63
N SER A 15 -12.15 9.79 12.88
CA SER A 15 -13.34 9.02 13.25
C SER A 15 -14.51 9.98 13.43
N GLY A 16 -15.73 9.52 13.17
CA GLY A 16 -16.95 10.23 13.58
C GLY A 16 -17.09 10.26 15.12
N ARG A 17 -18.32 10.12 15.63
CA ARG A 17 -18.56 10.00 17.08
C ARG A 17 -17.76 8.83 17.69
N GLY A 18 -17.02 9.09 18.77
CA GLY A 18 -16.24 8.10 19.52
C GLY A 18 -14.75 8.44 19.66
N ARG A 19 -13.97 7.49 20.21
CA ARG A 19 -12.53 7.65 20.44
C ARG A 19 -11.78 7.81 19.10
N PRO A 20 -10.93 8.85 18.95
CA PRO A 20 -10.11 9.04 17.75
C PRO A 20 -9.35 7.79 17.35
N ARG A 21 -9.56 7.33 16.12
CA ARG A 21 -8.84 6.17 15.58
C ARG A 21 -7.50 6.59 15.04
N LYS A 22 -6.41 6.14 15.67
CA LYS A 22 -5.06 6.44 15.19
C LYS A 22 -4.60 5.57 14.00
N ARG A 23 -5.30 4.47 13.71
CA ARG A 23 -4.88 3.45 12.71
C ARG A 23 -6.07 2.88 11.91
N PRO A 24 -5.84 2.45 10.65
CA PRO A 24 -6.86 1.84 9.81
C PRO A 24 -7.26 0.46 10.30
N ALA A 25 -8.49 0.02 9.98
CA ALA A 25 -8.96 -1.32 10.38
C ALA A 25 -8.28 -2.43 9.57
N LYS A 26 -7.99 -2.17 8.30
CA LYS A 26 -7.46 -3.14 7.34
C LYS A 26 -6.49 -2.48 6.39
N LEU A 27 -5.47 -3.22 5.98
CA LEU A 27 -4.52 -2.83 4.95
C LEU A 27 -4.72 -3.73 3.73
N HIS A 28 -5.05 -3.14 2.58
CA HIS A 28 -4.93 -3.82 1.30
C HIS A 28 -3.52 -3.56 0.77
N ALA A 29 -2.77 -4.63 0.48
CA ALA A 29 -1.43 -4.52 -0.08
C ALA A 29 -1.26 -5.50 -1.24
N ASP A 30 -0.29 -5.21 -2.11
CA ASP A 30 0.04 -6.05 -3.25
C ASP A 30 0.46 -7.46 -2.81
N LYS A 31 0.29 -8.43 -3.70
CA LYS A 31 0.67 -9.83 -3.50
C LYS A 31 2.16 -10.00 -3.19
N ALA A 32 3.01 -9.10 -3.68
CA ALA A 32 4.43 -9.04 -3.35
C ALA A 32 4.69 -8.83 -1.85
N TYR A 33 3.72 -8.32 -1.08
CA TYR A 33 3.82 -8.18 0.38
C TYR A 33 3.38 -9.43 1.15
N ASP A 34 3.17 -10.57 0.49
CA ASP A 34 2.83 -11.83 1.15
C ASP A 34 4.06 -12.47 1.83
N HIS A 35 4.57 -11.77 2.84
CA HIS A 35 5.63 -12.24 3.71
C HIS A 35 5.12 -12.30 5.15
N ARG A 36 5.56 -13.32 5.90
CA ARG A 36 5.18 -13.49 7.32
C ARG A 36 5.45 -12.22 8.14
N ARG A 37 6.60 -11.58 7.90
CA ARG A 37 6.98 -10.31 8.54
C ARG A 37 5.98 -9.19 8.26
N CYS A 38 5.53 -9.02 7.01
CA CYS A 38 4.54 -7.99 6.67
C CYS A 38 3.20 -8.22 7.39
N ARG A 39 2.73 -9.47 7.44
CA ARG A 39 1.52 -9.83 8.18
C ARG A 39 1.67 -9.61 9.68
N PHE A 40 2.85 -9.88 10.24
CA PHE A 40 3.16 -9.61 11.65
C PHE A 40 3.12 -8.11 11.97
N GLU A 41 3.80 -7.28 11.19
CA GLU A 41 3.83 -5.81 11.38
C GLU A 41 2.43 -5.19 11.36
N CYS A 42 1.54 -5.68 10.50
CA CYS A 42 0.14 -5.25 10.47
C CYS A 42 -0.60 -5.64 11.76
N ARG A 43 -0.49 -6.90 12.18
CA ARG A 43 -1.18 -7.41 13.38
C ARG A 43 -0.68 -6.76 14.66
N ALA A 44 0.62 -6.49 14.76
CA ALA A 44 1.23 -5.77 15.88
C ALA A 44 0.61 -4.38 16.08
N ARG A 45 0.09 -3.77 15.02
CA ARG A 45 -0.60 -2.47 15.04
C ARG A 45 -2.12 -2.58 15.00
N SER A 46 -2.66 -3.77 15.23
CA SER A 46 -4.09 -4.09 15.14
C SER A 46 -4.73 -3.77 13.78
N VAL A 47 -3.95 -3.86 12.70
CA VAL A 47 -4.40 -3.68 11.33
C VAL A 47 -4.57 -5.04 10.67
N VAL A 48 -5.75 -5.32 10.10
CA VAL A 48 -6.02 -6.59 9.42
C VAL A 48 -5.33 -6.63 8.04
N PRO A 49 -4.36 -7.54 7.79
CA PRO A 49 -3.72 -7.62 6.48
C PRO A 49 -4.62 -8.32 5.46
N ARG A 50 -5.05 -7.58 4.43
CA ARG A 50 -5.76 -8.09 3.24
C ARG A 50 -4.75 -8.21 2.09
N ILE A 51 -3.89 -9.22 2.21
CA ILE A 51 -2.81 -9.52 1.26
C ILE A 51 -3.09 -10.89 0.63
N ALA A 52 -3.13 -10.93 -0.70
CA ALA A 52 -3.33 -12.16 -1.44
C ALA A 52 -2.13 -13.10 -1.29
N ARG A 53 -2.36 -14.40 -1.11
CA ARG A 53 -1.28 -15.38 -0.96
C ARG A 53 -0.53 -15.61 -2.26
N ARG A 54 0.80 -15.48 -2.23
CA ARG A 54 1.69 -15.75 -3.38
C ARG A 54 1.57 -17.22 -3.79
N GLY A 55 1.44 -17.49 -5.10
CA GLY A 55 1.31 -18.84 -5.65
C GLY A 55 -0.04 -19.54 -5.42
N ILE A 56 -0.93 -19.01 -4.59
CA ILE A 56 -2.19 -19.68 -4.23
C ILE A 56 -3.40 -18.90 -4.73
N GLU A 57 -3.48 -17.61 -4.38
CA GLU A 57 -4.68 -16.81 -4.66
C GLU A 57 -4.54 -16.05 -5.97
N THR A 58 -5.63 -15.89 -6.73
CA THR A 58 -5.61 -15.09 -7.96
C THR A 58 -5.41 -13.61 -7.63
N SER A 59 -4.66 -12.90 -8.47
CA SER A 59 -4.41 -11.45 -8.29
C SER A 59 -5.67 -10.60 -8.54
N GLN A 60 -6.69 -11.18 -9.18
CA GLN A 60 -7.95 -10.50 -9.54
C GLN A 60 -8.77 -10.07 -8.32
N LYS A 61 -8.70 -10.78 -7.18
CA LYS A 61 -9.43 -10.42 -5.95
C LYS A 61 -9.06 -9.04 -5.41
N LEU A 62 -7.85 -8.55 -5.69
CA LEU A 62 -7.41 -7.22 -5.26
C LEU A 62 -8.01 -6.10 -6.12
N GLY A 63 -8.38 -6.38 -7.38
CA GLY A 63 -8.77 -5.38 -8.39
C GLY A 63 -9.89 -4.44 -7.93
N ARG A 64 -10.90 -4.96 -7.21
CA ARG A 64 -12.02 -4.16 -6.68
C ARG A 64 -11.57 -3.03 -5.73
N HIS A 65 -10.54 -3.28 -4.94
CA HIS A 65 -10.00 -2.29 -3.99
C HIS A 65 -8.81 -1.51 -4.55
N ARG A 66 -8.14 -2.06 -5.56
CA ARG A 66 -6.95 -1.49 -6.18
C ARG A 66 -7.28 -0.46 -7.25
N TRP A 67 -8.45 -0.56 -7.89
CA TRP A 67 -8.86 0.29 -9.00
C TRP A 67 -8.74 1.80 -8.70
N VAL A 68 -9.00 2.27 -7.47
CA VAL A 68 -8.82 3.70 -7.10
C VAL A 68 -7.36 4.14 -7.21
N VAL A 69 -6.45 3.31 -6.71
CA VAL A 69 -5.01 3.56 -6.75
C VAL A 69 -4.50 3.48 -8.19
N GLU A 70 -4.96 2.47 -8.94
CA GLU A 70 -4.61 2.30 -10.35
C GLU A 70 -5.14 3.44 -11.23
N ARG A 71 -6.37 3.93 -11.02
CA ARG A 71 -6.90 5.10 -11.73
C ARG A 71 -6.03 6.32 -11.46
N THR A 72 -5.61 6.52 -10.22
CA THR A 72 -4.74 7.64 -9.84
C THR A 72 -3.38 7.55 -10.55
N PHE A 73 -2.75 6.38 -10.55
CA PHE A 73 -1.51 6.17 -11.31
C PHE A 73 -1.71 6.29 -12.81
N ALA A 74 -2.84 5.84 -13.35
CA ALA A 74 -3.16 6.02 -14.76
C ALA A 74 -3.25 7.50 -15.14
N TRP A 75 -3.87 8.34 -14.32
CA TRP A 75 -3.90 9.79 -14.52
C TRP A 75 -2.51 10.42 -14.43
N LEU A 76 -1.70 10.04 -13.43
CA LEU A 76 -0.31 10.51 -13.33
C LEU A 76 0.52 10.10 -14.55
N ASN A 77 0.31 8.90 -15.07
CA ASN A 77 1.02 8.38 -16.24
C ASN A 77 0.62 9.08 -17.55
N GLN A 78 -0.57 9.69 -17.64
CA GLN A 78 -0.93 10.53 -18.78
C GLN A 78 -0.01 11.77 -18.89
N PHE A 79 0.52 12.26 -17.76
CA PHE A 79 1.54 13.30 -17.76
C PHE A 79 2.92 12.69 -18.03
N ARG A 80 3.25 12.51 -19.32
CA ARG A 80 4.45 11.80 -19.83
C ARG A 80 5.79 12.16 -19.15
N ARG A 81 5.95 13.39 -18.66
CA ARG A 81 7.17 13.83 -17.93
C ARG A 81 7.33 13.19 -16.55
N LEU A 82 6.24 12.80 -15.89
CA LEU A 82 6.26 12.09 -14.60
C LEU A 82 6.36 10.57 -14.80
N ALA A 83 5.87 10.06 -15.94
CA ALA A 83 5.83 8.63 -16.23
C ALA A 83 7.20 8.05 -16.64
N ILE A 84 7.99 8.82 -17.40
CA ILE A 84 9.24 8.36 -18.00
C ILE A 84 10.39 9.23 -17.47
N ARG A 85 11.34 8.58 -16.79
CA ARG A 85 12.54 9.23 -16.28
C ARG A 85 13.54 9.38 -17.42
N TYR A 86 13.59 10.56 -18.03
CA TYR A 86 14.54 10.87 -19.11
C TYR A 86 15.95 11.21 -18.59
N GLU A 87 16.04 11.75 -17.37
CA GLU A 87 17.32 12.13 -16.77
C GLU A 87 18.03 10.92 -16.18
N ARG A 88 19.24 10.65 -16.70
CA ARG A 88 20.14 9.62 -16.20
C ARG A 88 21.14 10.28 -15.25
N ARG A 89 21.10 9.88 -13.98
CA ARG A 89 22.04 10.33 -12.95
C ARG A 89 23.36 9.59 -13.12
N SER A 90 24.45 10.34 -13.35
CA SER A 90 25.80 9.79 -13.58
C SER A 90 26.43 9.21 -12.31
N ASP A 91 25.86 9.48 -11.13
CA ASP A 91 26.36 9.10 -9.83
C ASP A 91 25.80 7.76 -9.31
N ILE A 92 24.88 7.13 -10.05
CA ILE A 92 24.30 5.83 -9.71
C ILE A 92 24.80 4.84 -10.76
N HIS A 93 25.72 3.95 -10.37
CA HIS A 93 26.25 2.84 -11.16
C HIS A 93 25.75 1.51 -10.61
#